data_AF-A0A383W6F7-F1
#
_entry.id   AF-A0A383W6F7-F1
#
_cell.length_a   1.000
_cell.length_b   1.000
_cell.length_c   1.000
_cell.angle_alpha   90.00
_cell.angle_beta   90.00
_cell.angle_gamma   90.00
#
_symmetry.space_group_name_H-M   'P 1'
#
loop_
_entity.id
_entity.type
_entity.pdbx_description
1 polymer ?
#
loop_
_entity_poly.entity_id
_entity_poly.type
_entity_poly.pdbx_seq_one_letter_code
_entity_poly.pdbx_strand_id
1 'polypeptide(L)'
;MSSIAVTPMSTKAWISLDCVLPRNDEVATNQVFYQIAAQLLLPLLYLALMLAAFLLYGIILSMRTKQPLLRGVIAKRLAAPIISAALCMLSYFYPSLAYTILGVFSCRYLDPSGDKYLIPGEELTARGWYWTEDLQRQCFVDPGHRVWALALGIPGTLALLAYPLLQGVILHRKAQQGQLTPTSDWFGSYGHLVEDFRPRLFYWGSIVELRKLVLVAVVLGLASTGVISQLVGCSLVLLGFAAATMGLLPYPYRVLNRLHLACAAVLLAVVWLNLFVAVGEEGGALSGGISGGHSLALQLLSVALVVAMVAVLLGMCGVMFYRKAVELLDADGDGRISWGDLQVNVAQMRAKGGLMGAVGKLLCCFGDTQQQQQQQKPGQQQRQQQQRQRTAMRKAAAAAAAKVSQSGKGKGNKGAQQQQQQAAAGAALTSAYSNVIKGSGGMMVIGGLAGSGNVAGSAAAAAAPPGSSKQP
;
A
#
# COMPACT_ATOMS: atom_id res chain seq x y z
N MET A 1 -35.68 -1.16 19.10
CA MET A 1 -34.33 -0.56 19.07
C MET A 1 -33.55 -1.19 17.95
N SER A 2 -33.48 -0.52 16.81
CA SER A 2 -32.70 -0.96 15.66
C SER A 2 -31.24 -0.63 15.97
N SER A 3 -30.49 -1.58 16.52
CA SER A 3 -29.05 -1.40 16.70
C SER A 3 -28.42 -1.24 15.32
N ILE A 4 -28.06 -0.01 14.95
CA ILE A 4 -27.19 0.26 13.82
C ILE A 4 -25.82 -0.31 14.21
N ALA A 5 -25.64 -1.61 13.95
CA ALA A 5 -24.34 -2.23 14.03
C ALA A 5 -23.52 -1.64 12.88
N VAL A 6 -22.62 -0.72 13.22
CA VAL A 6 -21.59 -0.22 12.30
C VAL A 6 -20.65 -1.39 12.01
N THR A 7 -21.07 -2.27 11.11
CA THR A 7 -20.23 -3.38 10.65
C THR A 7 -19.35 -2.83 9.54
N PRO A 8 -18.01 -2.83 9.71
CA PRO A 8 -17.12 -2.57 8.59
C PRO A 8 -17.42 -3.63 7.54
N MET A 9 -17.67 -3.23 6.28
CA MET A 9 -18.02 -4.06 5.11
C MET A 9 -17.69 -5.55 5.32
N SER A 10 -18.55 -6.25 6.04
CA SER A 10 -18.28 -7.59 6.56
C SER A 10 -19.09 -8.53 5.72
N THR A 11 -18.48 -9.64 5.35
CA THR A 11 -19.12 -10.73 4.61
C THR A 11 -20.38 -11.26 5.31
N LYS A 12 -20.59 -10.93 6.61
CA LYS A 12 -21.85 -11.10 7.34
C LYS A 12 -23.09 -10.62 6.57
N ALA A 13 -22.98 -9.56 5.76
CA ALA A 13 -24.13 -8.92 5.11
C ALA A 13 -24.49 -9.47 3.72
N TRP A 14 -23.69 -10.38 3.14
CA TRP A 14 -23.85 -10.75 1.72
C TRP A 14 -24.96 -11.79 1.50
N ILE A 15 -25.21 -12.65 2.49
CA ILE A 15 -26.25 -13.69 2.43
C ILE A 15 -26.89 -13.80 3.80
N SER A 16 -28.16 -13.39 3.91
CA SER A 16 -28.95 -13.68 5.11
C SER A 16 -29.33 -15.16 5.07
N LEU A 17 -28.64 -15.97 5.87
CA LEU A 17 -28.93 -17.41 6.00
C LEU A 17 -30.35 -17.66 6.55
N ASP A 18 -30.95 -16.66 7.22
CA ASP A 18 -32.35 -16.67 7.65
C ASP A 18 -33.35 -16.88 6.49
N CYS A 19 -33.00 -16.43 5.28
CA CYS A 19 -33.87 -16.53 4.11
C CYS A 19 -33.62 -17.79 3.27
N VAL A 20 -32.46 -18.44 3.45
CA VAL A 20 -32.01 -19.57 2.61
C VAL A 20 -32.27 -20.90 3.30
N LEU A 21 -32.14 -20.95 4.63
CA LEU A 21 -32.31 -22.18 5.40
C LEU A 21 -33.78 -22.35 5.85
N PRO A 22 -34.36 -23.56 5.76
CA PRO A 22 -35.69 -23.83 6.29
C PRO A 22 -35.71 -23.65 7.82
N ARG A 23 -36.78 -23.02 8.34
CA ARG A 23 -37.04 -22.88 9.78
C ARG A 23 -37.46 -24.23 10.37
N ASN A 24 -36.46 -25.06 10.65
CA ASN A 24 -36.60 -26.21 11.54
C ASN A 24 -35.95 -25.86 12.88
N ASP A 25 -36.46 -26.38 14.00
CA ASP A 25 -35.97 -26.04 15.35
C ASP A 25 -34.47 -26.35 15.54
N GLU A 26 -33.98 -27.44 14.91
CA GLU A 26 -32.56 -27.80 14.90
C GLU A 26 -31.69 -26.80 14.14
N VAL A 27 -32.22 -26.22 13.07
CA VAL A 27 -31.52 -25.24 12.23
C VAL A 27 -31.49 -23.89 12.93
N ALA A 28 -32.60 -23.49 13.58
CA ALA A 28 -32.66 -22.27 14.39
C ALA A 28 -31.63 -22.30 15.52
N THR A 29 -31.51 -23.44 16.21
CA THR A 29 -30.54 -23.61 17.30
C THR A 29 -29.09 -23.49 16.82
N ASN A 30 -28.77 -23.93 15.60
CA ASN A 30 -27.41 -23.98 15.07
C ASN A 30 -27.07 -22.87 14.05
N GLN A 31 -27.97 -21.91 13.88
CA GLN A 31 -27.86 -20.88 12.83
C GLN A 31 -26.55 -20.09 12.89
N VAL A 32 -26.14 -19.68 14.09
CA VAL A 32 -24.90 -18.90 14.29
C VAL A 32 -23.67 -19.70 13.88
N PHE A 33 -23.68 -21.03 14.07
CA PHE A 33 -22.59 -21.89 13.60
C PHE A 33 -22.51 -21.95 12.08
N TYR A 34 -23.65 -22.04 11.40
CA TYR A 34 -23.67 -21.98 9.93
C TYR A 34 -23.17 -20.63 9.41
N GLN A 35 -23.49 -19.53 10.09
CA GLN A 35 -22.97 -18.20 9.75
C GLN A 35 -21.45 -18.11 9.91
N ILE A 36 -20.91 -18.59 11.02
CA ILE A 36 -19.45 -18.65 11.25
C ILE A 36 -18.77 -19.54 10.21
N ALA A 37 -19.31 -20.74 9.98
CA ALA A 37 -18.77 -21.68 9.01
C ALA A 37 -18.78 -21.09 7.59
N ALA A 38 -19.87 -20.44 7.16
CA ALA A 38 -19.96 -19.79 5.87
C ALA A 38 -18.93 -18.67 5.70
N GLN A 39 -18.71 -17.86 6.74
CA GLN A 39 -17.71 -16.78 6.73
C GLN A 39 -16.27 -17.30 6.67
N LEU A 40 -15.98 -18.44 7.30
CA LEU A 40 -14.68 -19.11 7.22
C LEU A 40 -14.48 -19.87 5.90
N LEU A 41 -15.55 -20.41 5.33
CA LEU A 41 -15.50 -21.15 4.07
C LEU A 41 -15.28 -20.23 2.87
N LEU A 42 -15.79 -19.00 2.92
CA LEU A 42 -15.65 -18.01 1.85
C LEU A 42 -14.17 -17.78 1.43
N PRO A 43 -13.24 -17.39 2.32
CA PRO A 43 -11.83 -17.20 1.94
C PRO A 43 -11.18 -18.50 1.46
N LEU A 44 -11.59 -19.66 1.99
CA LEU A 44 -11.10 -20.97 1.52
C LEU A 44 -11.57 -21.27 0.09
N LEU A 45 -12.84 -20.96 -0.23
CA LEU A 45 -13.39 -21.11 -1.57
C LEU A 45 -12.67 -20.19 -2.56
N TYR A 46 -12.44 -18.92 -2.19
CA TYR A 46 -11.68 -17.99 -3.02
C TYR A 46 -10.23 -18.46 -3.23
N LEU A 47 -9.58 -18.99 -2.19
CA LEU A 47 -8.25 -19.57 -2.31
C LEU A 47 -8.26 -20.80 -3.24
N ALA A 48 -9.26 -21.66 -3.12
CA ALA A 48 -9.42 -22.84 -3.98
C ALA A 48 -9.65 -22.44 -5.45
N LEU A 49 -10.49 -21.44 -5.72
CA LEU A 49 -10.72 -20.90 -7.06
C LEU A 49 -9.44 -20.29 -7.65
N MET A 50 -8.68 -19.52 -6.84
CA MET A 50 -7.39 -18.97 -7.25
C MET A 50 -6.38 -20.06 -7.56
N LEU A 51 -6.26 -21.08 -6.71
CA LEU A 51 -5.40 -22.23 -6.95
C LEU A 51 -5.82 -23.00 -8.21
N ALA A 52 -7.12 -23.22 -8.42
CA ALA A 52 -7.64 -23.85 -9.63
C ALA A 52 -7.30 -23.04 -10.90
N ALA A 53 -7.42 -21.72 -10.86
CA ALA A 53 -7.04 -20.84 -11.97
C ALA A 53 -5.53 -20.91 -12.27
N PHE A 54 -4.68 -20.89 -11.23
CA PHE A 54 -3.23 -21.06 -11.39
C PHE A 54 -2.83 -22.46 -11.86
N LEU A 55 -3.53 -23.51 -11.41
CA LEU A 55 -3.32 -24.87 -11.89
C LEU A 55 -3.71 -25.00 -13.36
N LEU A 56 -4.86 -24.46 -13.78
CA LEU A 56 -5.27 -24.43 -15.17
C LEU A 56 -4.25 -23.67 -16.03
N TYR A 57 -3.81 -22.50 -15.58
CA TYR A 57 -2.76 -21.74 -16.26
C TYR A 57 -1.44 -22.53 -16.33
N GLY A 58 -1.06 -23.20 -15.24
CA GLY A 58 0.10 -24.07 -15.16
C GLY A 58 0.02 -25.26 -16.13
N ILE A 59 -1.16 -25.89 -16.28
CA ILE A 59 -1.42 -26.98 -17.24
C ILE A 59 -1.26 -26.46 -18.66
N ILE A 60 -1.88 -25.33 -19.00
CA ILE A 60 -1.75 -24.70 -20.32
C ILE A 60 -0.29 -24.39 -20.64
N LEU A 61 0.46 -23.86 -19.66
CA LEU A 61 1.86 -23.51 -19.83
C LEU A 61 2.76 -24.76 -19.92
N SER A 62 2.46 -25.81 -19.15
CA SER A 62 3.15 -27.10 -19.19
C SER A 62 2.96 -27.78 -20.54
N MET A 63 1.73 -27.79 -21.08
CA MET A 63 1.44 -28.28 -22.42
C MET A 63 2.21 -27.52 -23.50
N ARG A 64 2.30 -26.19 -23.38
CA ARG A 64 3.03 -25.35 -24.35
C ARG A 64 4.55 -25.53 -24.28
N THR A 65 5.11 -25.69 -23.09
CA THR A 65 6.56 -25.73 -22.87
C THR A 65 7.13 -27.15 -22.83
N LYS A 66 6.28 -28.18 -22.85
CA LYS A 66 6.63 -29.60 -22.68
C LYS A 66 7.43 -29.89 -21.39
N GLN A 67 7.30 -29.04 -20.37
CA GLN A 67 7.96 -29.21 -19.08
C GLN A 67 7.01 -29.88 -18.08
N PRO A 68 7.53 -30.69 -17.12
CA PRO A 68 6.71 -31.31 -16.10
C PRO A 68 6.01 -30.27 -15.22
N LEU A 69 4.71 -30.46 -15.00
CA LEU A 69 3.83 -29.53 -14.30
C LEU A 69 4.35 -29.14 -12.90
N LEU A 70 4.53 -30.13 -12.02
CA LEU A 70 4.85 -29.89 -10.60
C LEU A 70 6.27 -29.33 -10.39
N ARG A 71 7.29 -30.05 -10.84
CA ARG A 71 8.71 -29.70 -10.58
C ARG A 71 9.27 -28.62 -11.51
N GLY A 72 8.68 -28.46 -12.69
CA GLY A 72 9.13 -27.47 -13.67
C GLY A 72 8.36 -26.17 -13.51
N VAL A 73 7.10 -26.19 -13.93
CA VAL A 73 6.31 -24.96 -14.11
C VAL A 73 5.85 -24.37 -12.77
N ILE A 74 5.23 -25.18 -11.90
CA ILE A 74 4.70 -24.68 -10.63
C ILE A 74 5.83 -24.25 -9.69
N ALA A 75 6.78 -25.14 -9.40
CA ALA A 75 7.83 -24.88 -8.42
C ALA A 75 8.76 -23.71 -8.80
N LYS A 76 9.08 -23.53 -10.09
CA LYS A 76 10.04 -22.50 -10.51
C LYS A 76 9.41 -21.19 -10.96
N ARG A 77 8.20 -21.21 -11.55
CA ARG A 77 7.61 -20.02 -12.18
C ARG A 77 6.37 -19.50 -11.46
N LEU A 78 5.48 -20.38 -10.99
CA LEU A 78 4.22 -19.93 -10.38
C LEU A 78 4.27 -19.83 -8.84
N ALA A 79 5.27 -20.40 -8.17
CA ALA A 79 5.33 -20.41 -6.71
C ALA A 79 5.22 -19.00 -6.09
N ALA A 80 6.02 -18.05 -6.56
CA ALA A 80 5.99 -16.69 -6.03
C ALA A 80 4.67 -15.93 -6.32
N PRO A 81 4.11 -15.95 -7.55
CA PRO A 81 2.77 -15.42 -7.81
C PRO A 81 1.66 -16.06 -6.98
N ILE A 82 1.69 -17.38 -6.77
CA ILE A 82 0.70 -18.09 -5.96
C ILE A 82 0.78 -17.63 -4.50
N ILE A 83 1.98 -17.58 -3.93
CA ILE A 83 2.19 -17.15 -2.54
C ILE A 83 1.77 -15.68 -2.38
N SER A 84 2.17 -14.82 -3.30
CA SER A 84 1.76 -13.41 -3.36
C SER A 84 0.24 -13.26 -3.35
N ALA A 85 -0.43 -13.94 -4.28
CA ALA A 85 -1.88 -13.90 -4.39
C ALA A 85 -2.56 -14.42 -3.12
N ALA A 86 -2.06 -15.50 -2.53
CA ALA A 86 -2.58 -16.05 -1.28
C ALA A 86 -2.45 -15.04 -0.12
N LEU A 87 -1.31 -14.35 0.00
CA LEU A 87 -1.11 -13.29 1.00
C LEU A 87 -2.06 -12.12 0.78
N CYS A 88 -2.21 -11.66 -0.47
CA CYS A 88 -3.15 -10.59 -0.82
C CYS A 88 -4.59 -10.96 -0.46
N MET A 89 -5.01 -12.19 -0.77
CA MET A 89 -6.35 -12.69 -0.44
C MET A 89 -6.55 -12.81 1.08
N LEU A 90 -5.55 -13.30 1.81
CA LEU A 90 -5.59 -13.37 3.27
C LEU A 90 -5.72 -11.96 3.87
N SER A 91 -4.89 -11.01 3.43
CA SER A 91 -4.95 -9.59 3.83
C SER A 91 -6.28 -8.90 3.50
N TYR A 92 -6.95 -9.32 2.43
CA TYR A 92 -8.27 -8.83 2.03
C TYR A 92 -9.37 -9.33 2.98
N PHE A 93 -9.42 -10.64 3.24
CA PHE A 93 -10.41 -11.24 4.14
C PHE A 93 -10.08 -11.08 5.64
N TYR A 94 -8.90 -10.55 5.95
CA TYR A 94 -8.39 -10.46 7.31
C TYR A 94 -9.34 -9.75 8.31
N PRO A 95 -9.97 -8.59 8.01
CA PRO A 95 -10.92 -7.96 8.93
C PRO A 95 -12.14 -8.84 9.21
N SER A 96 -12.68 -9.52 8.19
CA SER A 96 -13.83 -10.41 8.34
C SER A 96 -13.47 -11.62 9.20
N LEU A 97 -12.34 -12.28 8.91
CA LEU A 97 -11.83 -13.39 9.71
C LEU A 97 -11.59 -12.98 11.17
N ALA A 98 -10.98 -11.80 11.37
CA ALA A 98 -10.76 -11.24 12.69
C ALA A 98 -12.08 -11.03 13.44
N TYR A 99 -13.09 -10.46 12.77
CA TYR A 99 -14.39 -10.21 13.38
C TYR A 99 -15.09 -11.52 13.77
N THR A 100 -15.09 -12.52 12.88
CA THR A 100 -15.73 -13.81 13.13
C THR A 100 -15.07 -14.56 14.29
N ILE A 101 -13.74 -14.63 14.30
CA ILE A 101 -12.98 -15.37 15.31
C ILE A 101 -13.02 -14.67 16.67
N LEU A 102 -12.75 -13.36 16.71
CA LEU A 102 -12.80 -12.59 17.96
C LEU A 102 -14.24 -12.45 18.47
N GLY A 103 -15.23 -12.48 17.57
CA GLY A 103 -16.65 -12.43 17.92
C GLY A 103 -17.12 -13.63 18.76
N VAL A 104 -16.41 -14.76 18.70
CA VAL A 104 -16.64 -15.90 19.62
C VAL A 104 -16.41 -15.47 21.06
N PHE A 105 -15.50 -14.56 21.35
CA PHE A 105 -15.24 -14.05 22.70
C PHE A 105 -16.10 -12.85 23.09
N SER A 106 -16.97 -12.36 22.19
CA SER A 106 -17.84 -11.22 22.46
C SER A 106 -19.00 -11.66 23.33
N CYS A 107 -18.94 -11.30 24.61
CA CYS A 107 -20.00 -11.60 25.58
C CYS A 107 -20.64 -10.31 26.08
N ARG A 108 -21.97 -10.33 26.24
CA ARG A 108 -22.74 -9.24 26.82
C ARG A 108 -23.37 -9.69 28.13
N TYR A 109 -23.31 -8.83 29.13
CA TYR A 109 -23.99 -9.08 30.39
C TYR A 109 -25.48 -8.71 30.25
N LEU A 110 -26.35 -9.66 30.53
CA LEU A 110 -27.80 -9.50 30.55
C LEU A 110 -28.30 -9.45 31.99
N ASP A 111 -29.38 -8.70 32.19
CA ASP A 111 -30.09 -8.53 33.46
C ASP A 111 -29.19 -8.16 34.65
N PRO A 112 -28.51 -6.99 34.60
CA PRO A 112 -27.70 -6.55 35.72
C PRO A 112 -28.56 -6.37 36.96
N SER A 113 -28.09 -6.96 38.07
CA SER A 113 -28.73 -6.87 39.39
C SER A 113 -28.78 -5.43 39.89
N GLY A 114 -29.82 -4.70 39.49
CA GLY A 114 -30.12 -3.36 39.95
C GLY A 114 -31.57 -3.01 39.64
N ASP A 115 -32.32 -2.63 40.67
CA ASP A 115 -33.76 -2.32 40.61
C ASP A 115 -34.13 -1.12 39.70
N LYS A 116 -33.13 -0.48 39.09
CA LYS A 116 -33.30 0.72 38.26
C LYS A 116 -34.02 0.49 36.93
N TYR A 117 -34.15 -0.76 36.50
CA TYR A 117 -34.76 -1.11 35.21
C TYR A 117 -35.88 -2.16 35.31
N LEU A 118 -36.29 -2.55 36.51
CA LEU A 118 -37.42 -3.48 36.65
C LEU A 118 -38.73 -2.73 36.38
N ILE A 119 -39.41 -3.13 35.30
CA ILE A 119 -40.83 -2.83 35.12
C ILE A 119 -41.59 -3.68 36.16
N PRO A 120 -42.52 -3.10 36.95
CA PRO A 120 -43.28 -3.86 37.94
C PRO A 120 -43.98 -5.07 37.30
N GLY A 121 -43.64 -6.28 37.73
CA GLY A 121 -44.21 -7.53 37.22
C GLY A 121 -43.34 -8.31 36.22
N GLU A 122 -42.18 -7.78 35.82
CA GLU A 122 -41.23 -8.49 34.95
C GLU A 122 -40.15 -9.19 35.79
N GLU A 123 -40.00 -10.52 35.62
CA GLU A 123 -38.99 -11.31 36.31
C GLU A 123 -37.75 -11.46 35.41
N LEU A 124 -36.60 -10.97 35.88
CA LEU A 124 -35.31 -11.10 35.20
C LEU A 124 -34.81 -12.54 35.30
N THR A 125 -35.10 -13.34 34.26
CA THR A 125 -34.79 -14.77 34.21
C THR A 125 -33.42 -15.10 33.61
N ALA A 126 -32.79 -14.16 32.88
CA ALA A 126 -31.57 -14.40 32.10
C ALA A 126 -30.35 -13.65 32.67
N ARG A 127 -30.04 -13.88 33.95
CA ARG A 127 -28.88 -13.25 34.61
C ARG A 127 -27.58 -13.92 34.22
N GLY A 128 -26.63 -13.14 33.67
CA GLY A 128 -25.29 -13.63 33.38
C GLY A 128 -24.66 -13.03 32.13
N TRP A 129 -23.53 -13.60 31.73
CA TRP A 129 -22.87 -13.28 30.47
C TRP A 129 -23.38 -14.20 29.38
N TYR A 130 -23.91 -13.62 28.31
CA TYR A 130 -24.44 -14.34 27.15
C TYR A 130 -23.64 -13.98 25.91
N TRP A 131 -23.58 -14.91 24.97
CA TRP A 131 -22.83 -14.72 23.73
C TRP A 131 -23.53 -13.69 22.85
N THR A 132 -22.84 -12.63 22.43
CA THR A 132 -23.45 -11.50 21.71
C THR A 132 -24.11 -11.92 20.39
N GLU A 133 -23.59 -12.96 19.73
CA GLU A 133 -24.14 -13.49 18.48
C GLU A 133 -25.31 -14.46 18.71
N ASP A 134 -25.39 -15.11 19.88
CA ASP A 134 -26.47 -16.02 20.26
C ASP A 134 -26.83 -15.84 21.74
N LEU A 135 -27.81 -14.98 22.00
CA LEU A 135 -28.26 -14.65 23.36
C LEU A 135 -28.95 -15.82 24.07
N GLN A 136 -29.21 -16.94 23.40
CA GLN A 136 -29.73 -18.15 24.05
C GLN A 136 -28.63 -18.92 24.79
N ARG A 137 -27.36 -18.61 24.52
CA ARG A 137 -26.19 -19.32 25.07
C ARG A 137 -25.43 -18.47 26.06
N GLN A 138 -25.24 -19.01 27.26
CA GLN A 138 -24.37 -18.46 28.28
C GLN A 138 -22.89 -18.62 27.89
N CYS A 139 -22.12 -17.56 28.14
CA CYS A 139 -20.71 -17.50 27.82
C CYS A 139 -19.90 -18.49 28.65
N PHE A 140 -19.14 -19.37 27.99
CA PHE A 140 -18.25 -20.40 28.57
C PHE A 140 -18.91 -21.44 29.50
N VAL A 141 -20.16 -21.24 29.92
CA VAL A 141 -20.94 -22.22 30.69
C VAL A 141 -21.48 -23.29 29.76
N ASP A 142 -22.10 -22.88 28.65
CA ASP A 142 -22.65 -23.83 27.69
C ASP A 142 -21.56 -24.64 26.99
N PRO A 143 -21.70 -25.97 26.92
CA PRO A 143 -20.69 -26.84 26.32
C PRO A 143 -20.47 -26.52 24.84
N GLY A 144 -21.53 -26.15 24.12
CA GLY A 144 -21.41 -25.74 22.72
C GLY A 144 -20.50 -24.53 22.55
N HIS A 145 -20.79 -23.42 23.24
CA HIS A 145 -19.97 -22.21 23.13
C HIS A 145 -18.54 -22.43 23.66
N ARG A 146 -18.37 -23.18 24.75
CA ARG A 146 -17.04 -23.53 25.28
C ARG A 146 -16.19 -24.28 24.26
N VAL A 147 -16.75 -25.27 23.56
CA VAL A 147 -16.03 -26.03 22.54
C VAL A 147 -15.57 -25.10 21.41
N TRP A 148 -16.43 -24.19 20.94
CA TRP A 148 -16.06 -23.26 19.87
C TRP A 148 -15.03 -22.21 20.32
N ALA A 149 -15.13 -21.70 21.53
CA ALA A 149 -14.13 -20.82 22.10
C ALA A 149 -12.74 -21.48 22.15
N LEU A 150 -12.67 -22.76 22.56
CA LEU A 150 -11.43 -23.52 22.64
C LEU A 150 -10.91 -24.00 21.28
N ALA A 151 -11.79 -24.50 20.41
CA ALA A 151 -11.42 -25.15 19.14
C ALA A 151 -11.25 -24.16 17.98
N LEU A 152 -11.96 -23.04 17.99
CA LEU A 152 -11.88 -22.00 16.95
C LEU A 152 -11.35 -20.68 17.50
N GLY A 153 -11.91 -20.20 18.61
CA GLY A 153 -11.59 -18.88 19.15
C GLY A 153 -10.10 -18.72 19.49
N ILE A 154 -9.58 -19.57 20.37
CA ILE A 154 -8.18 -19.51 20.82
C ILE A 154 -7.19 -19.72 19.68
N PRO A 155 -7.23 -20.86 18.94
CA PRO A 155 -6.28 -21.10 17.86
C PRO A 155 -6.43 -20.08 16.72
N GLY A 156 -7.66 -19.66 16.41
CA GLY A 156 -7.92 -18.62 15.42
C GLY A 156 -7.31 -17.27 15.83
N THR A 157 -7.45 -16.87 17.10
CA THR A 157 -6.88 -15.61 17.60
C THR A 157 -5.35 -15.63 17.57
N LEU A 158 -4.76 -16.77 17.95
CA LEU A 158 -3.32 -16.97 17.83
C LEU A 158 -2.88 -16.91 16.36
N ALA A 159 -3.62 -17.52 15.43
CA ALA A 159 -3.32 -17.46 14.00
C ALA A 159 -3.43 -16.04 13.43
N LEU A 160 -4.47 -15.28 13.84
CA LEU A 160 -4.65 -13.88 13.45
C LEU A 160 -3.48 -13.02 13.93
N LEU A 161 -3.03 -13.19 15.18
CA LEU A 161 -1.88 -12.45 15.69
C LEU A 161 -0.56 -12.93 15.06
N ALA A 162 -0.43 -14.23 14.82
CA ALA A 162 0.78 -14.82 14.24
C ALA A 162 1.01 -14.32 12.81
N TYR A 163 -0.04 -14.12 12.00
CA TYR A 163 0.10 -13.68 10.61
C TYR A 163 0.94 -12.39 10.44
N PRO A 164 0.56 -11.22 10.99
CA PRO A 164 1.34 -9.99 10.85
C PRO A 164 2.71 -10.09 11.53
N LEU A 165 2.82 -10.81 12.66
CA LEU A 165 4.09 -10.99 13.37
C LEU A 165 5.08 -11.84 12.58
N LEU A 166 4.64 -12.99 12.05
CA LEU A 166 5.46 -13.85 11.20
C LEU A 166 5.89 -13.13 9.93
N GLN A 167 5.00 -12.37 9.30
CA GLN A 167 5.36 -11.52 8.16
C GLN A 167 6.49 -10.55 8.54
N GLY A 168 6.39 -9.88 9.69
CA GLY A 168 7.40 -8.94 10.17
C GLY A 168 8.73 -9.63 10.49
N VAL A 169 8.69 -10.79 11.15
CA VAL A 169 9.87 -11.58 11.51
C VAL A 169 10.57 -12.16 10.28
N ILE A 170 9.82 -12.67 9.31
CA ILE A 170 10.38 -13.20 8.05
C ILE A 170 11.07 -12.07 7.30
N LEU A 171 10.42 -10.92 7.14
CA LEU A 171 11.02 -9.77 6.46
C LEU A 171 12.25 -9.25 7.21
N HIS A 172 12.22 -9.23 8.55
CA HIS A 172 13.38 -8.85 9.35
C HIS A 172 14.56 -9.81 9.14
N ARG A 173 14.32 -11.12 9.18
CA ARG A 173 15.36 -12.14 8.91
C ARG A 173 15.94 -11.98 7.51
N LYS A 174 15.10 -11.71 6.51
CA LYS A 174 15.55 -11.46 5.14
C LYS A 174 16.36 -10.16 5.02
N ALA A 175 16.03 -9.15 5.82
CA ALA A 175 16.78 -7.89 5.87
C ALA A 175 18.19 -8.12 6.42
N GLN A 176 18.30 -8.88 7.52
CA GLN A 176 19.59 -9.25 8.11
C GLN A 176 20.45 -10.09 7.16
N GLN A 177 19.82 -10.91 6.32
CA GLN A 177 20.51 -11.70 5.28
C GLN A 177 20.92 -10.87 4.05
N GLY A 178 20.63 -9.56 4.01
CA GLY A 178 20.89 -8.73 2.83
C GLY A 178 20.03 -9.07 1.60
N GLN A 179 18.95 -9.83 1.78
CA GLN A 179 18.08 -10.31 0.70
C GLN A 179 16.95 -9.33 0.34
N LEU A 180 16.97 -8.11 0.90
CA LEU A 180 16.04 -7.03 0.52
C LEU A 180 16.63 -6.07 -0.53
N THR A 181 17.74 -6.45 -1.16
CA THR A 181 18.32 -5.67 -2.25
C THR A 181 17.72 -6.09 -3.60
N PRO A 182 17.58 -5.14 -4.56
CA PRO A 182 17.08 -5.43 -5.92
C PRO A 182 17.84 -6.53 -6.67
N THR A 183 19.09 -6.78 -6.27
CA THR A 183 19.98 -7.78 -6.87
C THR A 183 19.74 -9.20 -6.38
N SER A 184 18.92 -9.41 -5.35
CA SER A 184 18.71 -10.74 -4.76
C SER A 184 17.58 -11.50 -5.46
N ASP A 185 17.74 -12.81 -5.60
CA ASP A 185 16.72 -13.69 -6.19
C ASP A 185 15.39 -13.64 -5.43
N TRP A 186 15.47 -13.46 -4.10
CA TRP A 186 14.30 -13.29 -3.25
C TRP A 186 13.54 -12.02 -3.58
N PHE A 187 14.24 -10.89 -3.76
CA PHE A 187 13.61 -9.63 -4.16
C PHE A 187 13.03 -9.72 -5.58
N GLY A 188 13.68 -10.44 -6.50
CA GLY A 188 13.11 -10.69 -7.83
C GLY A 188 11.76 -11.42 -7.78
N SER A 189 11.57 -12.30 -6.80
CA SER A 189 10.35 -13.12 -6.66
C SER A 189 9.28 -12.47 -5.76
N TYR A 190 9.69 -11.86 -4.65
CA TYR A 190 8.82 -11.35 -3.59
C TYR A 190 8.93 -9.84 -3.38
N GLY A 191 9.72 -9.15 -4.21
CA GLY A 191 9.98 -7.72 -4.10
C GLY A 191 8.71 -6.89 -4.08
N HIS A 192 7.67 -7.30 -4.82
CA HIS A 192 6.37 -6.64 -4.83
C HIS A 192 5.73 -6.51 -3.43
N LEU A 193 6.03 -7.40 -2.46
CA LEU A 193 5.53 -7.29 -1.09
C LEU A 193 6.16 -6.15 -0.30
N VAL A 194 7.35 -5.70 -0.71
CA VAL A 194 8.18 -4.75 0.03
C VAL A 194 8.50 -3.49 -0.76
N GLU A 195 8.38 -3.53 -2.09
CA GLU A 195 8.73 -2.45 -3.02
C GLU A 195 7.85 -1.21 -2.80
N ASP A 196 6.63 -1.40 -2.31
CA ASP A 196 5.73 -0.32 -1.93
C ASP A 196 6.22 0.48 -0.72
N PHE A 197 7.14 -0.07 0.07
CA PHE A 197 7.64 0.55 1.30
C PHE A 197 9.07 1.05 1.15
N ARG A 198 9.42 2.08 1.94
CA ARG A 198 10.81 2.52 2.03
C ARG A 198 11.67 1.40 2.63
N PRO A 199 12.94 1.23 2.20
CA PRO A 199 13.82 0.18 2.69
C PRO A 199 14.02 0.16 4.21
N ARG A 200 13.88 1.31 4.89
CA ARG A 200 13.98 1.42 6.36
C ARG A 200 12.72 0.96 7.10
N LEU A 201 11.59 0.87 6.41
CA LEU A 201 10.25 0.62 6.96
C LEU A 201 9.62 -0.60 6.29
N PHE A 202 10.41 -1.63 5.99
CA PHE A 202 9.95 -2.84 5.29
C PHE A 202 8.85 -3.61 6.05
N TYR A 203 8.79 -3.48 7.38
CA TYR A 203 7.79 -4.12 8.24
C TYR A 203 6.45 -3.35 8.29
N TRP A 204 6.32 -2.24 7.57
CA TRP A 204 5.11 -1.41 7.61
C TRP A 204 3.86 -2.17 7.14
N GLY A 205 3.99 -3.11 6.20
CA GLY A 205 2.90 -4.00 5.81
C GLY A 205 2.30 -4.77 6.99
N SER A 206 3.14 -5.31 7.88
CA SER A 206 2.69 -5.97 9.11
C SER A 206 1.95 -5.04 10.06
N ILE A 207 2.37 -3.77 10.16
CA ILE A 207 1.70 -2.76 10.99
C ILE A 207 0.30 -2.44 10.42
N VAL A 208 0.17 -2.37 9.09
CA VAL A 208 -1.12 -2.14 8.43
C VAL A 208 -2.11 -3.26 8.75
N GLU A 209 -1.66 -4.52 8.75
CA GLU A 209 -2.50 -5.67 9.12
C GLU A 209 -2.81 -5.67 10.62
N LEU A 210 -1.82 -5.40 11.48
CA LEU A 210 -2.03 -5.31 12.93
C LEU A 210 -3.05 -4.22 13.28
N ARG A 211 -3.03 -3.07 12.59
CA ARG A 211 -4.04 -2.01 12.76
C ARG A 211 -5.45 -2.54 12.52
N LYS A 212 -5.68 -3.35 11.47
CA LYS A 212 -7.00 -3.93 11.18
C LYS A 212 -7.45 -4.82 12.33
N LEU A 213 -6.55 -5.65 12.86
CA LEU A 213 -6.84 -6.52 14.02
C LEU A 213 -7.21 -5.70 15.25
N VAL A 214 -6.42 -4.66 15.56
CA VAL A 214 -6.67 -3.78 16.72
C VAL A 214 -8.01 -3.06 16.60
N LEU A 215 -8.38 -2.57 15.40
CA LEU A 215 -9.69 -1.96 15.19
C LEU A 215 -10.84 -2.93 15.50
N VAL A 216 -10.75 -4.16 14.99
CA VAL A 216 -11.77 -5.20 15.28
C VAL A 216 -11.79 -5.55 16.77
N ALA A 217 -10.62 -5.71 17.40
CA ALA A 217 -10.52 -5.99 18.83
C ALA A 217 -11.11 -4.88 19.69
N VAL A 218 -10.93 -3.61 19.31
CA VAL A 218 -11.53 -2.46 20.00
C VAL A 218 -13.05 -2.46 19.85
N VAL A 219 -13.57 -2.69 18.64
CA VAL A 219 -15.03 -2.76 18.40
C VAL A 219 -15.65 -3.87 19.24
N LEU A 220 -15.10 -5.08 19.22
CA LEU A 220 -15.66 -6.21 19.96
C LEU A 220 -15.43 -6.10 21.47
N GLY A 221 -14.24 -5.67 21.89
CA GLY A 221 -13.87 -5.55 23.31
C GLY A 221 -14.61 -4.45 24.05
N LEU A 222 -14.98 -3.36 23.36
CA LEU A 222 -15.77 -2.26 23.94
C LEU A 222 -17.27 -2.37 23.65
N ALA A 223 -17.75 -3.51 23.17
CA ALA A 223 -19.18 -3.71 22.90
C ALA A 223 -20.05 -3.64 24.16
N SER A 224 -19.52 -4.06 25.31
CA SER A 224 -20.23 -4.01 26.59
C SER A 224 -20.32 -2.59 27.17
N THR A 225 -19.36 -1.72 26.86
CA THR A 225 -19.29 -0.34 27.36
C THR A 225 -20.10 0.66 26.52
N GLY A 226 -20.67 0.21 25.40
CA GLY A 226 -21.57 1.01 24.55
C GLY A 226 -20.88 1.58 23.30
N VAL A 227 -21.70 2.00 22.33
CA VAL A 227 -21.26 2.40 20.99
C VAL A 227 -20.31 3.61 21.02
N ILE A 228 -20.56 4.58 21.91
CA ILE A 228 -19.71 5.77 22.07
C ILE A 228 -18.27 5.36 22.38
N SER A 229 -18.07 4.42 23.32
CA SER A 229 -16.74 3.96 23.70
C SER A 229 -16.00 3.25 22.56
N GLN A 230 -16.71 2.45 21.75
CA GLN A 230 -16.16 1.80 20.56
C GLN A 230 -15.67 2.83 19.53
N LEU A 231 -16.48 3.86 19.25
CA LEU A 231 -16.17 4.89 18.27
C LEU A 231 -14.99 5.78 18.72
N VAL A 232 -14.93 6.13 20.00
CA VAL A 232 -13.79 6.85 20.59
C VAL A 232 -12.52 6.00 20.51
N GLY A 233 -12.60 4.71 20.88
CA GLY A 233 -11.47 3.79 20.78
C GLY A 233 -10.95 3.64 19.33
N CYS A 234 -11.87 3.47 18.37
CA CYS A 234 -11.51 3.40 16.95
C CYS A 234 -10.87 4.71 16.47
N SER A 235 -11.37 5.86 16.91
CA SER A 235 -10.80 7.17 16.59
C SER A 235 -9.36 7.31 17.07
N LEU A 236 -9.06 6.87 18.30
CA LEU A 236 -7.70 6.90 18.85
C LEU A 236 -6.73 6.02 18.05
N VAL A 237 -7.15 4.81 17.67
CA VAL A 237 -6.34 3.91 16.83
C VAL A 237 -6.08 4.52 15.45
N LEU A 238 -7.11 5.08 14.81
CA LEU A 238 -6.98 5.73 13.50
C LEU A 238 -6.10 6.98 13.55
N LEU A 239 -6.25 7.82 14.58
CA LEU A 239 -5.41 8.99 14.82
C LEU A 239 -3.96 8.61 15.05
N GLY A 240 -3.69 7.61 15.90
CA GLY A 240 -2.34 7.11 16.14
C GLY A 240 -1.69 6.59 14.86
N PHE A 241 -2.44 5.83 14.04
CA PHE A 241 -1.94 5.36 12.75
C PHE A 241 -1.71 6.48 11.74
N ALA A 242 -2.60 7.48 11.68
CA ALA A 242 -2.44 8.64 10.81
C ALA A 242 -1.20 9.46 11.21
N ALA A 243 -1.01 9.72 12.51
CA ALA A 243 0.16 10.40 13.05
C ALA A 243 1.46 9.63 12.71
N ALA A 244 1.47 8.31 12.89
CA ALA A 244 2.60 7.46 12.52
C ALA A 244 2.90 7.52 11.01
N THR A 245 1.85 7.52 10.17
CA THR A 245 2.00 7.65 8.71
C THR A 245 2.57 9.01 8.30
N MET A 246 2.12 10.10 8.94
CA MET A 246 2.64 11.45 8.69
C MET A 246 4.10 11.60 9.15
N GLY A 247 4.46 11.03 10.30
CA GLY A 247 5.81 11.13 10.86
C GLY A 247 6.84 10.27 10.15
N LEU A 248 6.48 9.03 9.79
CA LEU A 248 7.42 8.05 9.24
C LEU A 248 7.48 8.06 7.70
N LEU A 249 6.43 8.53 7.02
CA LEU A 249 6.30 8.55 5.56
C LEU A 249 6.72 7.20 4.93
N PRO A 250 6.03 6.11 5.27
CA PRO A 250 6.45 4.74 4.98
C PRO A 250 6.58 4.44 3.49
N TYR A 251 5.85 5.13 2.63
CA TYR A 251 5.87 4.91 1.19
C TYR A 251 6.98 5.76 0.51
N PRO A 252 7.65 5.26 -0.53
CA PRO A 252 8.64 6.03 -1.28
C PRO A 252 7.95 7.13 -2.11
N TYR A 253 6.77 6.84 -2.65
CA TYR A 253 5.99 7.78 -3.45
C TYR A 253 5.15 8.71 -2.56
N ARG A 254 5.27 10.03 -2.78
CA ARG A 254 4.49 11.05 -2.03
C ARG A 254 3.00 10.92 -2.28
N VAL A 255 2.60 10.58 -3.50
CA VAL A 255 1.19 10.38 -3.87
C VAL A 255 0.57 9.25 -3.04
N LEU A 256 1.28 8.14 -2.87
CA LEU A 256 0.80 7.00 -2.09
C LEU A 256 0.67 7.34 -0.60
N ASN A 257 1.64 8.06 -0.01
CA ASN A 257 1.50 8.57 1.36
C ASN A 257 0.27 9.48 1.51
N ARG A 258 0.06 10.41 0.57
CA ARG A 258 -1.11 11.31 0.58
C ARG A 258 -2.42 10.54 0.45
N LEU A 259 -2.44 9.50 -0.38
CA LEU A 259 -3.61 8.64 -0.56
C LEU A 259 -3.95 7.91 0.74
N HIS A 260 -2.97 7.28 1.38
CA HIS A 260 -3.19 6.60 2.67
C HIS A 260 -3.65 7.58 3.77
N LEU A 261 -3.11 8.79 3.80
CA LEU A 261 -3.57 9.84 4.73
C LEU A 261 -4.98 10.32 4.41
N ALA A 262 -5.35 10.49 3.14
CA ALA A 262 -6.70 10.86 2.72
C ALA A 262 -7.72 9.77 3.08
N CYS A 263 -7.38 8.50 2.84
CA CYS A 263 -8.22 7.37 3.27
C CYS A 263 -8.38 7.33 4.80
N ALA A 264 -7.29 7.54 5.56
CA ALA A 264 -7.35 7.61 7.02
C ALA A 264 -8.22 8.79 7.51
N ALA A 265 -8.10 9.96 6.86
CA ALA A 265 -8.91 11.14 7.17
C ALA A 265 -10.40 10.92 6.91
N VAL A 266 -10.76 10.29 5.78
CA VAL A 266 -12.17 9.94 5.49
C VAL A 266 -12.71 8.92 6.47
N LEU A 267 -11.94 7.86 6.79
CA LEU A 267 -12.35 6.90 7.81
C LEU A 267 -12.56 7.57 9.17
N LEU A 268 -11.65 8.46 9.57
CA LEU A 268 -11.79 9.22 10.80
C LEU A 268 -13.03 10.11 10.76
N ALA A 269 -13.28 10.83 9.68
CA ALA A 269 -14.48 11.65 9.51
C ALA A 269 -15.76 10.82 9.62
N VAL A 270 -15.80 9.63 9.01
CA VAL A 270 -16.94 8.69 9.13
C VAL A 270 -17.14 8.26 10.58
N VAL A 271 -16.07 7.89 11.30
CA VAL A 271 -16.17 7.49 12.72
C VAL A 271 -16.69 8.66 13.58
N TRP A 272 -16.20 9.89 13.35
CA TRP A 272 -16.68 11.07 14.06
C TRP A 272 -18.14 11.39 13.75
N LEU A 273 -18.58 11.29 12.49
CA LEU A 273 -20.00 11.47 12.14
C LEU A 273 -20.89 10.46 12.88
N ASN A 274 -20.48 9.18 12.91
CA ASN A 274 -21.19 8.16 13.68
C ASN A 274 -21.19 8.44 15.18
N LEU A 275 -20.10 9.02 15.72
CA LEU A 275 -20.02 9.41 17.12
C LEU A 275 -20.99 10.55 17.43
N PHE A 276 -21.09 11.55 16.56
CA PHE A 276 -22.06 12.64 16.70
C PHE A 276 -23.50 12.13 16.68
N VAL A 277 -23.81 11.16 15.81
CA VAL A 277 -25.13 10.51 15.78
C VAL A 277 -25.38 9.77 17.10
N ALA A 278 -24.43 8.94 17.55
CA ALA A 278 -24.58 8.15 18.78
C ALA A 278 -24.78 9.04 20.03
N VAL A 279 -24.03 10.13 20.16
CA VAL A 279 -24.17 11.07 21.29
C VAL A 279 -25.49 11.85 21.22
N GLY A 280 -25.95 12.18 20.01
CA GLY A 280 -27.23 12.88 19.79
C GLY A 280 -28.46 12.08 20.23
N GLU A 281 -28.41 10.75 20.10
CA GLU A 281 -29.50 9.85 20.52
C GLU A 281 -29.63 9.74 22.05
N GLU A 282 -28.52 9.76 22.79
CA GLU A 282 -28.54 9.72 24.25
C GLU A 282 -28.98 11.06 24.88
N GLY A 283 -28.83 12.17 24.16
CA GLY A 283 -28.97 13.53 24.67
C GLY A 283 -30.39 14.14 24.72
N GLY A 284 -31.45 13.52 24.17
CA GLY A 284 -32.76 14.18 24.22
C GLY A 284 -33.97 13.46 23.64
N ALA A 285 -34.81 12.92 24.53
CA ALA A 285 -36.21 12.54 24.29
C ALA A 285 -37.17 13.75 24.05
N LEU A 286 -36.66 14.99 24.00
CA LEU A 286 -37.44 16.23 23.90
C LEU A 286 -37.52 16.84 22.48
N SER A 287 -36.93 16.20 21.47
CA SER A 287 -36.94 16.65 20.05
C SER A 287 -37.23 15.50 19.08
N GLY A 288 -38.28 14.72 19.35
CA GLY A 288 -38.58 13.49 18.60
C GLY A 288 -38.96 13.69 17.12
N GLY A 289 -39.32 14.91 16.70
CA GLY A 289 -39.76 15.19 15.32
C GLY A 289 -38.68 15.67 14.35
N ILE A 290 -37.59 16.29 14.85
CA ILE A 290 -36.53 16.89 14.01
C ILE A 290 -35.25 16.04 14.05
N SER A 291 -35.01 15.27 15.11
CA SER A 291 -33.80 14.45 15.29
C SER A 291 -33.66 13.28 14.30
N GLY A 292 -34.75 12.63 13.91
CA GLY A 292 -34.70 11.49 12.97
C GLY A 292 -34.18 11.86 11.58
N GLY A 293 -34.53 13.05 11.08
CA GLY A 293 -34.05 13.56 9.78
C GLY A 293 -32.56 13.89 9.80
N HIS A 294 -32.05 14.42 10.92
CA HIS A 294 -30.64 14.76 11.08
C HIS A 294 -29.75 13.50 11.18
N SER A 295 -30.20 12.47 11.90
CA SER A 295 -29.49 11.18 11.98
C SER A 295 -29.37 10.51 10.61
N LEU A 296 -30.49 10.46 9.86
CA LEU A 296 -30.48 9.90 8.50
C LEU A 296 -29.61 10.71 7.53
N ALA A 297 -29.64 12.05 7.61
CA ALA A 297 -28.79 12.91 6.78
C ALA A 297 -27.29 12.70 7.06
N LEU A 298 -26.89 12.57 8.33
CA LEU A 298 -25.51 12.28 8.72
C LEU A 298 -25.07 10.88 8.27
N GLN A 299 -25.97 9.89 8.36
CA GLN A 299 -25.71 8.55 7.85
C GLN A 299 -25.52 8.57 6.33
N LEU A 300 -26.37 9.26 5.58
CA LEU A 300 -26.23 9.43 4.13
C LEU A 300 -24.95 10.18 3.76
N LEU A 301 -24.56 11.19 4.54
CA LEU A 301 -23.29 11.90 4.36
C LEU A 301 -22.10 10.96 4.53
N SER A 302 -22.14 10.06 5.53
CA SER A 302 -21.07 9.08 5.74
C SER A 302 -20.93 8.12 4.55
N VAL A 303 -22.05 7.66 3.98
CA VAL A 303 -22.08 6.82 2.78
C VAL A 303 -21.56 7.60 1.57
N ALA A 304 -22.02 8.84 1.39
CA ALA A 304 -21.58 9.71 0.30
C ALA A 304 -20.07 9.96 0.34
N LEU A 305 -19.49 10.17 1.53
CA LEU A 305 -18.04 10.34 1.69
C LEU A 305 -17.25 9.09 1.28
N VAL A 306 -17.73 7.90 1.65
CA VAL A 306 -17.11 6.64 1.25
C VAL A 306 -17.22 6.43 -0.26
N VAL A 307 -18.41 6.64 -0.84
CA VAL A 307 -18.65 6.52 -2.29
C VAL A 307 -17.78 7.52 -3.06
N ALA A 308 -17.67 8.76 -2.61
CA ALA A 308 -16.82 9.77 -3.22
C ALA A 308 -15.34 9.37 -3.18
N MET A 309 -14.84 8.84 -2.06
CA MET A 309 -13.47 8.33 -1.95
C MET A 309 -13.23 7.17 -2.92
N VAL A 310 -14.17 6.22 -3.01
CA VAL A 310 -14.08 5.10 -3.97
C VAL A 310 -14.09 5.63 -5.41
N ALA A 311 -14.94 6.59 -5.75
CA ALA A 311 -14.98 7.20 -7.07
C ALA A 311 -13.67 7.92 -7.42
N VAL A 312 -13.05 8.63 -6.47
CA VAL A 312 -11.73 9.26 -6.65
C VAL A 312 -10.65 8.20 -6.88
N LEU A 313 -10.65 7.11 -6.11
CA LEU A 313 -9.70 6.00 -6.29
C LEU A 313 -9.86 5.34 -7.66
N LEU A 314 -11.08 5.06 -8.08
CA LEU A 314 -11.38 4.50 -9.40
C LEU A 314 -11.00 5.47 -10.52
N GLY A 315 -11.27 6.76 -10.35
CA GLY A 315 -10.86 7.81 -11.29
C GLY A 315 -9.34 7.90 -11.43
N MET A 316 -8.60 7.87 -10.31
CA MET A 316 -7.13 7.84 -10.34
C MET A 316 -6.61 6.58 -11.04
N CYS A 317 -7.17 5.41 -10.75
CA CYS A 317 -6.84 4.16 -11.44
C CYS A 317 -7.15 4.26 -12.95
N GLY A 318 -8.30 4.82 -13.32
CA GLY A 318 -8.70 5.04 -14.71
C GLY A 318 -7.74 5.98 -15.44
N VAL A 319 -7.33 7.09 -14.83
CA VAL A 319 -6.34 8.02 -15.40
C VAL A 319 -4.98 7.36 -15.56
N MET A 320 -4.53 6.57 -14.57
CA MET A 320 -3.27 5.82 -14.69
C MET A 320 -3.32 4.80 -15.82
N PHE A 321 -4.42 4.04 -15.92
CA PHE A 321 -4.62 3.08 -17.00
C PHE A 321 -4.69 3.77 -18.35
N TYR A 322 -5.43 4.87 -18.46
CA TYR A 322 -5.53 5.67 -19.68
C TYR A 322 -4.17 6.19 -20.12
N ARG A 323 -3.38 6.81 -19.22
CA ARG A 323 -2.04 7.31 -19.56
C ARG A 323 -1.12 6.20 -20.07
N LYS A 324 -1.16 5.03 -19.43
CA LYS A 324 -0.35 3.89 -19.84
C LYS A 324 -0.85 3.26 -21.15
N ALA A 325 -2.15 3.26 -21.38
CA ALA A 325 -2.74 2.83 -22.63
C ALA A 325 -2.36 3.78 -23.77
N VAL A 326 -2.41 5.09 -23.55
CA VAL A 326 -1.93 6.11 -24.50
C VAL A 326 -0.45 5.87 -24.78
N GLU A 327 0.42 5.78 -23.76
CA GLU A 327 1.86 5.53 -23.96
C GLU A 327 2.17 4.25 -24.77
N LEU A 328 1.30 3.22 -24.70
CA LEU A 328 1.47 1.97 -25.45
C LEU A 328 0.86 1.98 -26.85
N LEU A 329 -0.21 2.75 -27.05
CA LEU A 329 -1.01 2.75 -28.29
C LEU A 329 -0.72 3.94 -29.19
N ASP A 330 -0.16 5.02 -28.65
CA ASP A 330 0.21 6.25 -29.34
C ASP A 330 1.49 6.02 -30.16
N ALA A 331 1.33 5.63 -31.42
CA ALA A 331 2.44 5.28 -32.31
C ALA A 331 3.08 6.51 -32.95
N ASP A 332 2.33 7.61 -33.10
CA ASP A 332 2.80 8.87 -33.68
C ASP A 332 3.31 9.87 -32.63
N GLY A 333 3.00 9.66 -31.35
CA GLY A 333 3.47 10.45 -30.22
C GLY A 333 2.67 11.74 -30.00
N ASP A 334 1.45 11.84 -30.55
CA ASP A 334 0.62 13.04 -30.50
C ASP A 334 -0.15 13.20 -29.17
N GLY A 335 -0.07 12.20 -28.29
CA GLY A 335 -0.73 12.16 -26.98
C GLY A 335 -2.21 11.79 -27.04
N ARG A 336 -2.71 11.35 -28.19
CA ARG A 336 -4.09 10.88 -28.42
C ARG A 336 -4.03 9.48 -29.05
N ILE A 337 -5.14 8.77 -28.98
CA ILE A 337 -5.26 7.46 -29.64
C ILE A 337 -6.06 7.70 -30.92
N SER A 338 -5.38 7.80 -32.05
CA SER A 338 -6.05 7.90 -33.34
C SER A 338 -6.48 6.50 -33.84
N TRP A 339 -7.48 6.46 -34.71
CA TRP A 339 -7.85 5.21 -35.39
C TRP A 339 -6.71 4.64 -36.25
N GLY A 340 -5.82 5.51 -36.74
CA GLY A 340 -4.62 5.12 -37.48
C GLY A 340 -3.67 4.31 -36.61
N ASP A 341 -3.38 4.77 -35.40
CA ASP A 341 -2.49 4.07 -34.46
C ASP A 341 -3.06 2.72 -34.04
N LEU A 342 -4.38 2.66 -33.86
CA LEU A 342 -5.07 1.41 -33.56
C LEU A 342 -4.92 0.41 -34.72
N GLN A 343 -5.06 0.87 -35.97
CA GLN A 343 -4.89 0.01 -37.15
C GLN A 343 -3.44 -0.47 -37.31
N VAL A 344 -2.45 0.40 -37.11
CA VAL A 344 -1.03 0.05 -37.18
C VAL A 344 -0.67 -0.98 -36.11
N ASN A 345 -1.13 -0.77 -34.86
CA ASN A 345 -0.91 -1.71 -33.77
C ASN A 345 -1.65 -3.04 -34.00
N VAL A 346 -2.89 -3.02 -34.46
CA VAL A 346 -3.64 -4.25 -34.81
C VAL A 346 -2.99 -5.00 -35.97
N ALA A 347 -2.47 -4.31 -36.98
CA ALA A 347 -1.73 -4.91 -38.10
C ALA A 347 -0.42 -5.55 -37.63
N GLN A 348 0.35 -4.87 -36.77
CA GLN A 348 1.53 -5.46 -36.13
C GLN A 348 1.19 -6.67 -35.27
N MET A 349 0.05 -6.65 -34.56
CA MET A 349 -0.41 -7.78 -33.75
C MET A 349 -0.88 -8.97 -34.59
N ARG A 350 -1.52 -8.73 -35.75
CA ARG A 350 -1.83 -9.78 -36.73
C ARG A 350 -0.57 -10.39 -37.34
N ALA A 351 0.41 -9.56 -37.71
CA ALA A 351 1.66 -10.02 -38.30
C ALA A 351 2.52 -10.86 -37.34
N LYS A 352 2.40 -10.65 -36.02
CA LYS A 352 3.19 -11.33 -34.98
C LYS A 352 2.47 -12.49 -34.27
N GLY A 353 1.36 -13.01 -34.80
CA GLY A 353 0.77 -14.28 -34.33
C GLY A 353 -0.55 -14.21 -33.53
N GLY A 354 -1.34 -13.15 -33.72
CA GLY A 354 -2.74 -13.11 -33.28
C GLY A 354 -3.01 -12.59 -31.86
N LEU A 355 -4.29 -12.44 -31.54
CA LEU A 355 -4.83 -11.74 -30.34
C LEU A 355 -4.28 -12.28 -29.01
N MET A 356 -3.99 -13.58 -28.94
CA MET A 356 -3.39 -14.22 -27.76
C MET A 356 -1.93 -13.82 -27.54
N GLY A 357 -1.16 -13.55 -28.60
CA GLY A 357 0.21 -13.06 -28.51
C GLY A 357 0.28 -11.60 -28.06
N ALA A 358 -0.72 -10.80 -28.47
CA ALA A 358 -0.91 -9.42 -28.06
C ALA A 358 -1.24 -9.27 -26.58
N VAL A 359 -2.27 -9.99 -26.09
CA VAL A 359 -2.65 -9.98 -24.67
C VAL A 359 -1.52 -10.55 -23.81
N GLY A 360 -0.82 -11.58 -24.30
CA GLY A 360 0.38 -12.11 -23.65
C GLY A 360 1.50 -11.06 -23.53
N LYS A 361 1.78 -10.28 -24.59
CA LYS A 361 2.76 -9.19 -24.52
C LYS A 361 2.30 -8.02 -23.65
N LEU A 362 1.02 -7.68 -23.66
CA LEU A 362 0.49 -6.60 -22.83
C LEU A 362 0.57 -6.96 -21.35
N LEU A 363 0.27 -8.21 -20.99
CA LEU A 363 0.47 -8.75 -19.65
C LEU A 363 1.95 -8.88 -19.27
N CYS A 364 2.83 -9.32 -20.18
CA CYS A 364 4.27 -9.40 -19.92
C CYS A 364 4.93 -8.02 -19.81
N CYS A 365 4.52 -7.02 -20.61
CA CYS A 365 4.99 -5.63 -20.48
C CYS A 365 4.57 -5.00 -19.15
N PHE A 366 3.47 -5.45 -18.54
CA PHE A 366 3.14 -4.99 -17.19
C PHE A 366 4.12 -5.52 -16.11
N GLY A 367 4.73 -6.69 -16.31
CA GLY A 367 5.75 -7.24 -15.40
C GLY A 367 7.18 -6.79 -15.70
N ASP A 368 7.58 -6.73 -16.97
CA ASP A 368 9.00 -6.53 -17.36
C ASP A 368 9.44 -5.06 -17.31
N THR A 369 8.53 -4.08 -17.45
CA THR A 369 8.92 -2.66 -17.47
C THR A 369 9.38 -2.16 -16.09
N GLN A 370 8.92 -2.77 -14.99
CA GLN A 370 9.39 -2.45 -13.64
C GLN A 370 10.86 -2.90 -13.45
N GLN A 371 11.26 -4.00 -14.08
CA GLN A 371 12.64 -4.48 -14.09
C GLN A 371 13.54 -3.65 -15.03
N GLN A 372 13.03 -3.20 -16.18
CA GLN A 372 13.77 -2.32 -17.09
C GLN A 372 13.97 -0.90 -16.54
N GLN A 373 13.00 -0.34 -15.81
CA GLN A 373 13.21 0.95 -15.12
C GLN A 373 14.23 0.87 -13.97
N GLN A 374 14.45 -0.30 -13.38
CA GLN A 374 15.55 -0.50 -12.41
C GLN A 374 16.91 -0.70 -13.10
N GLN A 375 16.96 -1.34 -14.27
CA GLN A 375 18.21 -1.53 -15.03
C GLN A 375 18.70 -0.28 -15.78
N GLN A 376 17.84 0.72 -16.06
CA GLN A 376 18.27 2.00 -16.67
C GLN A 376 18.82 3.02 -15.65
N LYS A 377 18.65 2.80 -14.33
CA LYS A 377 19.15 3.71 -13.28
C LYS A 377 20.67 3.74 -13.01
N PRO A 378 21.49 2.70 -13.28
CA PRO A 378 22.94 2.75 -13.02
C PRO A 378 23.62 3.88 -13.81
N GLY A 379 23.25 4.06 -15.09
CA GLY A 379 23.83 5.09 -15.95
C GLY A 379 23.45 6.52 -15.54
N GLN A 380 22.22 6.75 -15.05
CA GLN A 380 21.80 8.06 -14.55
C GLN A 380 22.40 8.40 -13.18
N GLN A 381 22.55 7.43 -12.28
CA GLN A 381 23.24 7.64 -11.00
C GLN A 381 24.73 7.93 -11.21
N GLN A 382 25.38 7.27 -12.16
CA GLN A 382 26.78 7.51 -12.49
C GLN A 382 27.00 8.90 -13.13
N ARG A 383 26.07 9.34 -13.99
CA ARG A 383 26.08 10.72 -14.54
C ARG A 383 25.83 11.78 -13.46
N GLN A 384 24.92 11.53 -12.51
CA GLN A 384 24.70 12.45 -11.38
C GLN A 384 25.90 12.51 -10.43
N GLN A 385 26.57 11.38 -10.16
CA GLN A 385 27.80 11.37 -9.36
C GLN A 385 28.94 12.13 -10.06
N GLN A 386 29.13 11.95 -11.37
CA GLN A 386 30.11 12.73 -12.14
C GLN A 386 29.81 14.23 -12.14
N GLN A 387 28.53 14.63 -12.25
CA GLN A 387 28.15 16.04 -12.16
C GLN A 387 28.39 16.63 -10.77
N ARG A 388 28.13 15.88 -9.70
CA ARG A 388 28.43 16.30 -8.32
C ARG A 388 29.93 16.44 -8.08
N GLN A 389 30.74 15.52 -8.59
CA GLN A 389 32.20 15.61 -8.50
C GLN A 389 32.74 16.82 -9.28
N ARG A 390 32.23 17.08 -10.49
CA ARG A 390 32.60 18.26 -11.29
C ARG A 390 32.24 19.58 -10.61
N THR A 391 31.05 19.66 -10.00
CA THR A 391 30.63 20.86 -9.26
C THR A 391 31.41 21.05 -7.96
N ALA A 392 31.74 19.97 -7.24
CA ALA A 392 32.61 20.03 -6.07
C ALA A 392 34.03 20.52 -6.44
N MET A 393 34.62 20.00 -7.52
CA MET A 393 35.93 20.44 -8.00
C MET A 393 35.92 21.91 -8.43
N ARG A 394 34.87 22.37 -9.11
CA ARG A 394 34.72 23.79 -9.48
C ARG A 394 34.63 24.69 -8.25
N LYS A 395 33.89 24.28 -7.21
CA LYS A 395 33.81 25.05 -5.96
C LYS A 395 35.14 25.08 -5.21
N ALA A 396 35.86 23.96 -5.17
CA ALA A 396 37.19 23.90 -4.56
C ALA A 396 38.19 24.80 -5.31
N ALA A 397 38.19 24.78 -6.64
CA ALA A 397 39.03 25.65 -7.46
C ALA A 397 38.69 27.13 -7.27
N ALA A 398 37.40 27.50 -7.22
CA ALA A 398 36.98 28.87 -6.95
C ALA A 398 37.38 29.35 -5.54
N ALA A 399 37.27 28.49 -4.52
CA ALA A 399 37.70 28.80 -3.16
C ALA A 399 39.23 28.97 -3.05
N ALA A 400 40.01 28.17 -3.79
CA ALA A 400 41.46 28.31 -3.86
C ALA A 400 41.86 29.64 -4.54
N ALA A 401 41.21 30.00 -5.65
CA ALA A 401 41.46 31.27 -6.34
C ALA A 401 41.12 32.50 -5.46
N ALA A 402 40.04 32.44 -4.67
CA ALA A 402 39.66 33.50 -3.74
C ALA A 402 40.68 33.68 -2.60
N LYS A 403 41.28 32.60 -2.08
CA LYS A 403 42.36 32.68 -1.09
C LYS A 403 43.62 33.34 -1.64
N VAL A 404 43.96 33.08 -2.91
CA VAL A 404 45.12 33.71 -3.55
C VAL A 404 44.91 35.21 -3.75
N SER A 405 43.70 35.67 -4.08
CA SER A 405 43.43 37.12 -4.23
C SER A 405 43.42 37.88 -2.91
N GLN A 406 43.02 37.25 -1.80
CA GLN A 406 43.05 37.86 -0.47
C GLN A 406 44.46 37.96 0.12
N SER A 407 45.38 37.06 -0.25
CA SER A 407 46.77 37.10 0.22
C SER A 407 47.62 38.19 -0.45
N GLY A 408 47.15 38.81 -1.53
CA GLY A 408 47.92 39.80 -2.31
C GLY A 408 47.83 41.25 -1.82
N LYS A 409 47.09 41.55 -0.76
CA LYS A 409 46.79 42.94 -0.36
C LYS A 409 47.41 43.40 0.97
N GLY A 410 48.31 42.63 1.56
CA GLY A 410 48.89 42.96 2.86
C GLY A 410 50.38 42.62 2.97
N LYS A 411 51.20 43.69 3.00
CA LYS A 411 52.57 43.77 3.53
C LYS A 411 53.71 43.17 2.70
N GLY A 412 54.47 44.08 2.09
CA GLY A 412 55.85 44.32 2.54
C GLY A 412 56.88 43.25 2.18
N ASN A 413 57.36 43.34 0.94
CA ASN A 413 58.76 43.22 0.51
C ASN A 413 59.71 42.45 1.46
N LYS A 414 59.60 41.11 1.56
CA LYS A 414 60.65 40.22 2.11
C LYS A 414 60.41 38.70 1.87
N GLY A 415 59.71 38.32 0.80
CA GLY A 415 59.28 36.91 0.60
C GLY A 415 59.44 36.33 -0.81
N ALA A 416 60.26 36.93 -1.68
CA ALA A 416 60.30 36.55 -3.10
C ALA A 416 60.88 35.14 -3.39
N GLN A 417 61.62 34.52 -2.47
CA GLN A 417 62.22 33.19 -2.70
C GLN A 417 61.36 32.00 -2.24
N GLN A 418 60.43 32.20 -1.30
CA GLN A 418 59.64 31.08 -0.75
C GLN A 418 58.37 30.78 -1.56
N GLN A 419 57.87 31.77 -2.31
CA GLN A 419 56.67 31.65 -3.14
C GLN A 419 56.93 30.95 -4.48
N GLN A 420 58.18 30.93 -4.95
CA GLN A 420 58.58 30.25 -6.19
C GLN A 420 58.76 28.73 -6.00
N GLN A 421 59.12 28.26 -4.79
CA GLN A 421 59.18 26.83 -4.46
C GLN A 421 57.80 26.19 -4.24
N GLN A 422 56.80 26.95 -3.76
CA GLN A 422 55.43 26.42 -3.59
C GLN A 422 54.64 26.36 -4.91
N ALA A 423 54.94 27.22 -5.88
CA ALA A 423 54.36 27.15 -7.23
C ALA A 423 54.90 25.94 -8.04
N ALA A 424 56.16 25.56 -7.85
CA ALA A 424 56.76 24.39 -8.50
C ALA A 424 56.19 23.05 -7.98
N ALA A 425 55.86 22.95 -6.69
CA ALA A 425 55.24 21.76 -6.11
C ALA A 425 53.78 21.55 -6.58
N GLY A 426 53.04 22.62 -6.86
CA GLY A 426 51.67 22.55 -7.40
C GLY A 426 51.59 22.11 -8.86
N ALA A 427 52.59 22.46 -9.68
CA ALA A 427 52.67 22.05 -11.09
C ALA A 427 53.07 20.57 -11.26
N ALA A 428 53.86 20.01 -10.33
CA ALA A 428 54.24 18.59 -10.35
C ALA A 428 53.06 17.65 -10.06
N LEU A 429 52.14 18.03 -9.16
CA LEU A 429 50.94 17.25 -8.82
C LEU A 429 49.87 17.26 -9.93
N THR A 430 49.81 18.34 -10.74
CA THR A 430 48.90 18.40 -11.89
C THR A 430 49.43 17.65 -13.12
N SER A 431 50.77 17.53 -13.26
CA SER A 431 51.41 16.69 -14.28
C SER A 431 51.27 15.19 -13.98
N ALA A 432 51.42 14.78 -12.71
CA ALA A 432 51.26 13.39 -12.29
C ALA A 432 49.83 12.84 -12.51
N TYR A 433 48.81 13.69 -12.37
CA TYR A 433 47.40 13.28 -12.56
C TYR A 433 47.00 13.16 -14.05
N SER A 434 47.70 13.84 -14.96
CA SER A 434 47.48 13.72 -16.41
C SER A 434 48.01 12.40 -16.99
N ASN A 435 49.06 11.84 -16.39
CA ASN A 435 49.67 10.58 -16.84
C ASN A 435 48.92 9.32 -16.39
N VAL A 436 48.17 9.38 -15.28
CA VAL A 436 47.33 8.25 -14.81
C VAL A 436 46.08 8.04 -15.68
N ILE A 437 45.57 9.11 -16.32
CA ILE A 437 44.41 9.03 -17.23
C ILE A 437 44.82 8.53 -18.63
N LYS A 438 46.10 8.59 -19.00
CA LYS A 438 46.62 8.11 -20.30
C LYS A 438 47.10 6.64 -20.28
N GLY A 439 47.06 5.96 -19.13
CA GLY A 439 47.67 4.64 -18.94
C GLY A 439 46.76 3.40 -19.06
N SER A 440 45.47 3.53 -19.38
CA SER A 440 44.56 2.37 -19.51
C SER A 440 43.68 2.50 -20.75
N GLY A 441 44.23 2.06 -21.88
CA GLY A 441 43.52 2.09 -23.15
C GLY A 441 44.41 1.61 -24.30
N GLY A 442 44.75 0.33 -24.30
CA GLY A 442 45.39 -0.33 -25.43
C GLY A 442 44.52 -1.47 -25.95
N MET A 443 43.73 -1.23 -26.99
CA MET A 443 43.63 -2.12 -28.17
C MET A 443 42.90 -1.43 -29.34
N MET A 444 43.72 -0.85 -30.22
CA MET A 444 43.67 -0.80 -31.69
C MET A 444 42.41 -1.32 -32.42
N VAL A 445 41.75 -0.46 -33.23
CA VAL A 445 41.37 -0.69 -34.65
C VAL A 445 41.19 0.66 -35.40
N ILE A 446 42.12 0.92 -36.33
CA ILE A 446 42.08 1.53 -37.68
C ILE A 446 40.87 2.37 -38.15
N GLY A 447 41.16 3.61 -38.60
CA GLY A 447 40.74 4.12 -39.93
C GLY A 447 39.85 5.38 -40.01
N GLY A 448 40.32 6.44 -40.69
CA GLY A 448 39.45 7.32 -41.50
C GLY A 448 39.42 8.84 -41.23
N LEU A 449 40.39 9.55 -41.83
CA LEU A 449 40.36 10.87 -42.51
C LEU A 449 39.21 11.92 -42.31
N ALA A 450 39.67 13.17 -42.12
CA ALA A 450 39.16 14.48 -42.62
C ALA A 450 37.73 14.95 -42.23
N GLY A 451 37.42 16.21 -41.93
CA GLY A 451 38.15 17.49 -41.91
C GLY A 451 37.18 18.65 -41.65
N SER A 452 37.74 19.82 -41.32
CA SER A 452 37.29 21.21 -41.58
C SER A 452 35.93 21.77 -41.11
N GLY A 453 35.96 23.03 -40.66
CA GLY A 453 34.84 24.00 -40.63
C GLY A 453 34.42 24.46 -39.22
N ASN A 454 34.95 25.55 -38.66
CA ASN A 454 34.39 26.92 -38.69
C ASN A 454 32.84 26.97 -38.72
N VAL A 455 32.16 27.69 -37.83
CA VAL A 455 31.89 29.14 -37.98
C VAL A 455 31.43 29.78 -36.65
N ALA A 456 31.76 31.06 -36.53
CA ALA A 456 31.49 32.01 -35.45
C ALA A 456 30.07 32.60 -35.43
N GLY A 457 29.77 33.41 -34.41
CA GLY A 457 28.71 34.43 -34.40
C GLY A 457 27.88 34.42 -33.10
N SER A 458 28.21 35.27 -32.12
CA SER A 458 27.59 36.61 -31.88
C SER A 458 26.19 36.50 -31.27
N ALA A 459 25.97 36.73 -29.97
CA ALA A 459 25.98 37.99 -29.21
C ALA A 459 24.77 38.92 -29.48
N ALA A 460 24.07 39.28 -28.39
CA ALA A 460 23.24 40.49 -28.10
C ALA A 460 22.00 40.06 -27.27
N ALA A 461 21.85 40.35 -25.97
CA ALA A 461 21.78 41.61 -25.23
C ALA A 461 20.35 42.14 -25.00
N ALA A 462 20.00 42.25 -23.70
CA ALA A 462 19.14 43.27 -23.04
C ALA A 462 17.65 43.36 -23.46
N ALA A 463 16.67 43.81 -22.68
CA ALA A 463 16.57 44.47 -21.38
C ALA A 463 15.14 44.24 -20.81
N ALA A 464 14.95 44.48 -19.52
CA ALA A 464 13.66 44.68 -18.83
C ALA A 464 13.23 46.17 -18.93
N PRO A 465 12.23 46.72 -18.18
CA PRO A 465 11.03 46.22 -17.48
C PRO A 465 9.78 47.13 -17.82
N PRO A 466 8.93 47.61 -16.88
CA PRO A 466 7.83 46.98 -16.13
C PRO A 466 6.45 47.60 -16.44
N GLY A 467 5.37 47.10 -15.82
CA GLY A 467 4.09 47.83 -15.78
C GLY A 467 3.02 47.20 -14.90
N SER A 468 2.67 47.91 -13.83
CA SER A 468 1.55 47.64 -12.91
C SER A 468 0.36 48.54 -13.24
N SER A 469 -0.88 48.03 -13.27
CA SER A 469 -2.10 48.79 -12.86
C SER A 469 -3.37 47.93 -12.85
N LYS A 470 -3.98 47.86 -11.67
CA LYS A 470 -5.41 47.99 -11.30
C LYS A 470 -6.55 47.67 -12.31
N GLN A 471 -7.46 46.80 -11.80
CA GLN A 471 -8.93 46.89 -11.76
C GLN A 471 -9.76 46.67 -13.05
N PRO A 472 -11.08 46.42 -12.94
CA PRO A 472 -12.00 46.48 -11.78
C PRO A 472 -12.24 45.16 -11.03
#